data_AF-A0A351L449-F1
#
_entry.id   AF-A0A351L449-F1
#
_cell.length_a   1.000
_cell.length_b   1.000
_cell.length_c   1.000
_cell.angle_alpha   90.00
_cell.angle_beta   90.00
_cell.angle_gamma   90.00
#
_symmetry.space_group_name_H-M   'P 1'
#
loop_
_entity.id
_entity.type
_entity.pdbx_description
1 polymer ?
#
loop_
_entity_poly.entity_id
_entity_poly.type
_entity_poly.pdbx_seq_one_letter_code
_entity_poly.pdbx_strand_id
1 'polypeptide(L)' 'MTAIKLIGDMNISPQTVTALQQQGWDIIRVLDVLPATASDVEILNFARQENRVIVTHDLDFSMLVALSGYNQPSL' A
#
# COMPACT_ATOMS: atom_id res chain seq x y z
N MET A 1 9.63 18.52 -12.06
CA MET A 1 9.11 18.16 -10.72
C MET A 1 9.31 16.67 -10.55
N THR A 2 9.95 16.21 -9.48
CA THR A 2 10.07 14.78 -9.20
C THR A 2 8.71 14.24 -8.77
N ALA A 3 8.17 13.26 -9.49
CA ALA A 3 6.92 12.61 -9.12
C ALA A 3 7.10 11.87 -7.79
N ILE A 4 6.10 11.94 -6.91
CA ILE A 4 6.09 11.20 -5.64
C ILE A 4 6.05 9.71 -5.99
N LYS A 5 6.98 8.94 -5.42
CA LYS A 5 6.94 7.48 -5.47
C LYS A 5 6.32 6.95 -4.19
N LEU A 6 5.45 5.97 -4.32
CA LEU A 6 4.69 5.37 -3.23
C LEU A 6 5.02 3.88 -3.14
N ILE A 7 4.83 3.34 -1.95
CA ILE A 7 4.76 1.89 -1.71
C ILE A 7 3.58 1.61 -0.79
N GLY A 8 2.63 0.81 -1.27
CA GLY A 8 1.51 0.31 -0.48
C GLY A 8 2.00 -0.78 0.47
N ASP A 9 1.72 -0.60 1.75
CA ASP A 9 1.95 -1.55 2.82
C ASP A 9 1.16 -2.86 2.61
N MET A 10 1.43 -3.88 3.42
CA MET A 10 0.83 -5.22 3.33
C MET A 10 -0.71 -5.19 3.37
N ASN A 11 -1.28 -4.22 4.08
CA ASN A 11 -2.72 -4.05 4.28
C ASN A 11 -3.42 -3.28 3.14
N ILE A 12 -2.67 -2.75 2.16
CA ILE A 12 -3.26 -2.10 1.00
C ILE A 12 -3.68 -3.16 -0.01
N SER A 13 -4.97 -3.13 -0.37
CA SER A 13 -5.53 -4.03 -1.38
C SER A 13 -4.77 -3.94 -2.71
N PRO A 14 -4.48 -5.07 -3.37
CA PRO A 14 -3.93 -5.09 -4.72
C PRO A 14 -4.73 -4.25 -5.71
N GLN A 15 -6.07 -4.26 -5.60
CA GLN A 15 -6.97 -3.52 -6.48
C GLN A 15 -6.82 -2.01 -6.31
N THR A 16 -6.60 -1.55 -5.08
CA THR A 16 -6.29 -0.14 -4.78
C THR A 16 -4.99 0.30 -5.46
N VAL A 17 -3.92 -0.50 -5.36
CA VAL A 17 -2.65 -0.18 -6.04
C VAL A 17 -2.81 -0.18 -7.57
N THR A 18 -3.46 -1.19 -8.13
CA THR A 18 -3.70 -1.25 -9.59
C THR A 18 -4.52 -0.06 -10.08
N ALA A 19 -5.56 0.35 -9.35
CA ALA A 19 -6.35 1.52 -9.70
C ALA A 19 -5.51 2.81 -9.68
N LEU A 20 -4.63 2.99 -8.68
CA LEU A 20 -3.73 4.15 -8.61
C LEU A 20 -2.69 4.15 -9.73
N GLN A 21 -2.12 3.00 -10.07
CA GLN A 21 -1.21 2.86 -11.22
C GLN A 21 -1.90 3.25 -12.54
N GLN A 22 -3.16 2.83 -12.74
CA GLN A 22 -3.96 3.20 -13.92
C GLN A 22 -4.22 4.71 -14.00
N GLN A 23 -4.20 5.42 -12.87
CA GLN A 23 -4.30 6.88 -12.79
C GLN A 23 -2.93 7.60 -12.94
N GLY A 24 -1.85 6.86 -13.17
CA GLY A 24 -0.51 7.41 -13.42
C GLY A 24 0.35 7.63 -12.17
N TRP A 25 -0.06 7.12 -11.00
CA TRP A 25 0.78 7.18 -9.79
C TRP A 25 1.92 6.15 -9.85
N ASP A 26 3.14 6.55 -9.48
CA ASP A 26 4.25 5.62 -9.22
C ASP A 26 4.02 4.97 -7.86
N ILE A 27 3.25 3.89 -7.83
CA ILE A 27 2.99 3.09 -6.63
C ILE A 27 3.26 1.62 -6.92
N ILE A 28 3.90 0.95 -5.97
CA ILE A 28 4.13 -0.51 -5.96
C ILE A 28 3.62 -1.09 -4.63
N ARG A 29 3.56 -2.41 -4.48
CA ARG A 29 3.27 -3.05 -3.19
C ARG A 29 4.52 -3.61 -2.54
N VAL A 30 4.53 -3.69 -1.22
CA VAL A 30 5.56 -4.42 -0.46
C VAL A 30 5.72 -5.84 -0.99
N LEU A 31 4.62 -6.56 -1.21
CA LEU A 31 4.64 -7.95 -1.70
C LEU A 31 5.19 -8.13 -3.12
N ASP A 32 5.35 -7.05 -3.90
CA ASP A 32 5.94 -7.12 -5.24
C ASP A 32 7.47 -7.09 -5.21
N VAL A 33 8.06 -6.63 -4.10
CA VAL A 33 9.50 -6.31 -3.99
C VAL A 33 10.19 -6.89 -2.76
N LEU A 34 9.42 -7.32 -1.76
CA LEU A 34 9.88 -7.92 -0.51
C LEU A 34 9.12 -9.22 -0.22
N PRO A 35 9.72 -10.16 0.52
CA PRO A 35 9.03 -11.37 0.98
C PRO A 35 7.80 -11.04 1.83
N ALA A 36 6.79 -11.93 1.82
CA ALA A 36 5.61 -11.79 2.70
C ALA A 36 5.94 -11.80 4.21
N THR A 37 7.14 -12.26 4.56
CA THR A 37 7.67 -12.27 5.93
C THR A 37 8.51 -11.04 6.28
N ALA A 38 8.60 -10.05 5.38
CA ALA A 38 9.36 -8.83 5.64
C ALA A 38 8.79 -8.09 6.85
N SER A 39 9.70 -7.70 7.74
CA SER A 39 9.40 -6.87 8.90
C SER A 39 9.19 -5.41 8.51
N ASP A 40 8.53 -4.64 9.39
CA ASP A 40 8.33 -3.19 9.21
C ASP A 40 9.65 -2.46 8.99
N VAL A 41 10.72 -2.90 9.65
CA VAL A 41 12.07 -2.32 9.49
C VAL A 41 12.64 -2.57 8.10
N GLU A 42 12.40 -3.75 7.52
CA GLU A 42 12.82 -4.06 6.15
C GLU A 42 12.03 -3.23 5.13
N ILE A 43 10.72 -3.06 5.34
CA ILE A 43 9.85 -2.20 4.52
C ILE A 43 10.33 -0.74 4.58
N LEU A 44 10.59 -0.22 5.79
CA LEU A 44 11.12 1.12 6.00
C LEU A 44 12.46 1.34 5.31
N ASN A 45 13.37 0.36 5.42
CA ASN A 45 14.68 0.45 4.77
C ASN A 45 14.56 0.45 3.25
N PHE A 46 13.72 -0.41 2.68
CA PHE A 46 13.45 -0.46 1.25
C PHE A 46 12.86 0.87 0.76
N ALA A 47 11.82 1.37 1.43
CA ALA A 47 11.17 2.62 1.06
C ALA A 47 12.16 3.80 1.10
N ARG A 48 13.03 3.85 2.12
CA ARG A 48 14.09 4.86 2.23
C ARG A 48 15.13 4.74 1.11
N GLN A 49 15.56 3.53 0.76
CA GLN A 49 16.54 3.30 -0.31
C GLN A 49 15.99 3.71 -1.68
N GLU A 50 14.72 3.39 -1.95
CA GLU A 50 14.04 3.67 -3.22
C GLU A 50 13.42 5.08 -3.32
N ASN A 51 13.56 5.89 -2.27
CA ASN A 51 12.92 7.21 -2.13
C ASN A 51 11.39 7.14 -2.31
N ARG A 52 10.75 6.16 -1.67
CA ARG A 52 9.31 5.94 -1.68
C ARG A 52 8.67 6.37 -0.36
N VAL A 53 7.47 6.92 -0.45
CA VAL A 53 6.60 7.20 0.70
C VAL A 53 5.72 5.97 0.96
N ILE A 54 5.67 5.52 2.21
CA ILE A 54 4.84 4.39 2.61
C ILE A 54 3.39 4.85 2.74
N VAL A 55 2.49 4.12 2.09
CA VAL A 55 1.04 4.26 2.23
C VAL A 55 0.55 3.09 3.05
N THR A 56 0.00 3.38 4.22
CA THR A 56 -0.57 2.37 5.13
C THR A 56 -2.06 2.63 5.33
N HIS A 57 -2.80 1.58 5.67
CA HIS A 57 -4.21 1.64 6.00
C HIS A 57 -4.40 1.26 7.48
N ASP A 58 -5.08 2.11 8.23
CA ASP A 58 -5.49 1.75 9.58
C ASP A 58 -6.42 0.53 9.54
N LEU A 59 -6.01 -0.55 10.19
CA LEU A 59 -6.67 -1.85 10.13
C LEU A 59 -8.10 -1.82 10.70
N ASP A 60 -8.38 -0.88 11.59
CA ASP A 60 -9.71 -0.75 12.20
C ASP A 60 -10.78 -0.45 11.13
N PHE A 61 -10.44 0.27 10.06
CA PHE A 61 -11.37 0.51 8.95
C PHE A 61 -11.71 -0.76 8.18
N SER A 62 -10.73 -1.65 7.96
CA SER A 62 -11.00 -2.93 7.28
C SER A 62 -12.01 -3.77 8.06
N MET A 63 -11.89 -3.77 9.39
CA MET A 63 -12.86 -4.41 10.28
C MET A 63 -14.23 -3.74 10.20
N LEU A 64 -14.31 -2.42 10.29
CA LEU A 64 -15.57 -1.68 10.24
C LEU A 64 -16.31 -1.91 8.91
N VAL A 65 -15.59 -1.93 7.79
CA VAL A 65 -16.14 -2.23 6.46
C VAL A 65 -16.74 -3.64 6.42
N ALA A 66 -15.99 -4.64 6.88
CA ALA A 66 -16.47 -6.02 6.95
C ALA A 66 -17.72 -6.18 7.83
N LEU A 67 -17.73 -5.52 9.00
CA LEU A 67 -18.87 -5.57 9.94
C LEU A 67 -20.10 -4.81 9.40
N SER A 68 -19.90 -3.77 8.61
CA SER A 68 -20.98 -2.98 8.00
C SER A 68 -21.62 -3.65 6.78
N GLY A 69 -21.01 -4.72 6.25
CA GLY A 69 -21.42 -5.34 4.98
C GLY A 69 -21.19 -4.44 3.76
N TYR A 70 -20.32 -3.44 3.89
CA TYR A 70 -19.98 -2.53 2.80
C TYR A 70 -18.82 -3.07 1.97
N ASN A 71 -18.81 -2.70 0.69
CA ASN A 71 -17.72 -3.00 -0.25
C ASN A 71 -16.87 -1.75 -0.55
N GLN A 72 -16.95 -0.74 0.32
CA GLN A 72 -16.32 0.58 0.25
C GLN A 72 -16.07 1.06 1.70
N PRO A 73 -15.10 1.96 1.96
CA PRO A 73 -14.28 2.75 1.03
C PRO A 73 -12.96 2.08 0.60
N SER A 74 -12.90 0.74 0.56
CA SER A 74 -11.75 -0.02 0.06
C SER A 74 -12.09 -0.66 -1.27
N LEU A 75 -11.14 -0.64 -2.22
CA LEU A 75 -11.26 -1.26 -3.54
C LEU A 75 -10.63 -2.64 -3.58
#